data_AF-A0A1J0TQA1-F1
#
_entry.id   AF-A0A1J0TQA1-F1
#
_cell.length_a   1.000
_cell.length_b   1.000
_cell.length_c   1.000
_cell.angle_alpha   90.00
_cell.angle_beta   90.00
_cell.angle_gamma   90.00
#
_symmetry.space_group_name_H-M   'P 1'
#
loop_
_entity.id
_entity.type
_entity.pdbx_description
1 polymer ?
#
loop_
_entity_poly.entity_id
_entity_poly.type
_entity_poly.pdbx_seq_one_letter_code
_entity_poly.pdbx_strand_id
1 'polypeptide(L)'
;MPITYPPPAPTLSGDFTTISRFLNDPTLIARRLRTLAEQRFIADVLLTGRYTTDSGSVQYEQGETIYSERPPEAVAPGAEYPLTSIGTGTAQLAKTVKWGQDVEITDEAISRQKIDPVNRALIKLVNQMVKTIDGVALGAIASQVTQSTAAIAPWSGTGAAPAILRDVLRAVANIRALNEGFEADTVVIDDLTFANIMSDDKISTLLARESQDSPIYTGSLPEIANLRFLPTPNLPVAGQALVLDSTQLGGMADENLQGPGYVSTDGVGVQAKTIRKDDDDKWRLRCRRVTVPIVVEPRAAWKITGVAA
;
A
#
# COMPACT_ATOMS: atom_id res chain seq x y z
N MET A 1 -56.06 32.22 12.96
CA MET A 1 -55.24 31.01 12.70
C MET A 1 -54.21 30.91 13.83
N PRO A 2 -54.04 29.75 14.48
CA PRO A 2 -53.15 29.61 15.63
C PRO A 2 -51.70 29.52 15.17
N ILE A 3 -50.82 30.26 15.85
CA ILE A 3 -49.37 30.28 15.62
C ILE A 3 -48.78 29.15 16.46
N THR A 4 -48.33 28.07 15.82
CA THR A 4 -47.67 26.94 16.49
C THR A 4 -46.23 27.30 16.83
N TYR A 5 -45.89 27.23 18.12
CA TYR A 5 -44.55 27.34 18.69
C TYR A 5 -44.23 26.00 19.38
N PRO A 6 -43.01 25.44 19.27
CA PRO A 6 -41.79 25.99 18.66
C PRO A 6 -41.79 25.93 17.13
N PRO A 7 -40.97 26.77 16.46
CA PRO A 7 -40.83 26.73 15.01
C PRO A 7 -40.36 25.33 14.55
N PRO A 8 -40.85 24.83 13.41
CA PRO A 8 -40.36 23.59 12.83
C PRO A 8 -38.85 23.66 12.65
N ALA A 9 -38.15 22.56 12.95
CA ALA A 9 -36.71 22.47 12.75
C ALA A 9 -36.36 22.87 11.31
N PRO A 10 -35.31 23.67 11.09
CA PRO A 10 -34.93 24.12 9.76
C PRO A 10 -34.67 22.89 8.87
N THR A 11 -35.57 22.64 7.92
CA THR A 11 -35.39 21.59 6.93
C THR A 11 -34.40 22.09 5.89
N LEU A 12 -33.27 21.41 5.77
CA LEU A 12 -32.24 21.68 4.77
C LEU A 12 -32.78 21.31 3.37
N SER A 13 -33.50 22.22 2.73
CA SER A 13 -33.92 22.09 1.33
C SER A 13 -32.91 22.79 0.44
N GLY A 14 -32.04 22.03 -0.24
CA GLY A 14 -31.19 22.57 -1.29
C GLY A 14 -29.95 21.73 -1.62
N ASP A 15 -29.94 21.11 -2.79
CA ASP A 15 -28.77 20.42 -3.35
C ASP A 15 -27.55 21.34 -3.56
N PHE A 16 -27.74 22.66 -3.74
CA PHE A 16 -26.64 23.59 -3.98
C PHE A 16 -25.99 24.09 -2.68
N THR A 17 -26.78 24.35 -1.65
CA THR A 17 -26.30 24.81 -0.33
C THR A 17 -25.53 23.70 0.39
N THR A 18 -25.87 22.44 0.14
CA THR A 18 -25.10 21.27 0.61
C THR A 18 -23.78 21.12 -0.14
N ILE A 19 -23.73 21.35 -1.46
CA ILE A 19 -22.50 21.29 -2.24
C ILE A 19 -21.54 22.44 -1.88
N SER A 20 -22.03 23.67 -1.76
CA SER A 20 -21.19 24.80 -1.35
C SER A 20 -20.67 24.61 0.08
N ARG A 21 -21.47 24.04 1.00
CA ARG A 21 -21.01 23.64 2.33
C ARG A 21 -19.95 22.53 2.28
N PHE A 22 -20.11 21.54 1.39
CA PHE A 22 -19.13 20.47 1.20
C PHE A 22 -17.80 21.00 0.64
N LEU A 23 -17.82 21.92 -0.32
CA LEU A 23 -16.61 22.53 -0.91
C LEU A 23 -15.90 23.49 0.04
N ASN A 24 -16.66 24.16 0.91
CA ASN A 24 -16.12 25.02 1.97
C ASN A 24 -15.58 24.24 3.17
N ASP A 25 -15.91 22.96 3.33
CA ASP A 25 -15.40 22.12 4.42
C ASP A 25 -14.31 21.16 3.93
N PRO A 26 -13.02 21.55 4.05
CA PRO A 26 -11.90 20.71 3.62
C PRO A 26 -11.82 19.38 4.40
N THR A 27 -12.42 19.29 5.60
CA THR A 27 -12.44 18.09 6.44
C THR A 27 -13.31 16.99 5.84
N LEU A 28 -14.48 17.36 5.29
CA LEU A 28 -15.37 16.41 4.62
C LEU A 28 -14.74 15.86 3.34
N ILE A 29 -14.01 16.71 2.62
CA ILE A 29 -13.27 16.32 1.42
C ILE A 29 -12.11 15.41 1.77
N ALA A 30 -11.34 15.74 2.81
CA ALA A 30 -10.24 14.90 3.29
C ALA A 30 -10.73 13.50 3.74
N ARG A 31 -11.85 13.42 4.46
CA ARG A 31 -12.47 12.14 4.85
C ARG A 31 -12.90 11.32 3.62
N ARG A 32 -13.51 11.97 2.63
CA ARG A 32 -13.92 11.28 1.40
C ARG A 32 -12.74 10.78 0.58
N LEU A 33 -11.70 11.60 0.46
CA LEU A 33 -10.45 11.21 -0.19
C LEU A 33 -9.81 10.02 0.53
N ARG A 34 -9.84 10.01 1.86
CA ARG A 34 -9.34 8.90 2.66
C ARG A 34 -10.07 7.59 2.34
N THR A 35 -11.40 7.57 2.42
CA THR A 35 -12.18 6.35 2.13
C THR A 35 -11.89 5.79 0.75
N LEU A 36 -11.66 6.67 -0.24
CA LEU A 36 -11.28 6.26 -1.59
C LEU A 36 -9.82 5.76 -1.69
N ALA A 37 -8.93 6.28 -0.85
CA ALA A 37 -7.50 5.99 -0.91
C ALA A 37 -7.12 4.74 -0.10
N GLU A 38 -7.71 4.52 1.09
CA GLU A 38 -7.51 3.32 1.92
C GLU A 38 -7.84 2.04 1.17
N GLN A 39 -8.86 2.07 0.31
CA GLN A 39 -9.27 0.91 -0.48
C GLN A 39 -8.28 0.54 -1.58
N ARG A 40 -7.26 1.36 -1.86
CA ARG A 40 -6.46 1.26 -3.09
C ARG A 40 -4.95 1.23 -2.91
N PHE A 41 -4.40 1.67 -1.77
CA PHE A 41 -2.94 1.65 -1.57
C PHE A 41 -2.44 0.25 -1.27
N ILE A 42 -1.74 -0.35 -2.24
CA ILE A 42 -1.01 -1.60 -2.01
C ILE A 42 0.30 -1.34 -1.26
N ALA A 43 0.94 -0.19 -1.50
CA ALA A 43 2.16 0.20 -0.79
C ALA A 43 1.99 0.17 0.74
N ASP A 44 0.86 0.69 1.22
CA ASP A 44 0.55 0.77 2.65
C ASP A 44 0.29 -0.61 3.28
N VAL A 45 -0.07 -1.62 2.46
CA VAL A 45 -0.18 -3.02 2.88
C VAL A 45 1.17 -3.70 2.93
N LEU A 46 2.03 -3.51 1.94
CA LEU A 46 3.32 -4.20 1.84
C LEU A 46 4.36 -3.63 2.79
N LEU A 47 4.30 -2.32 3.03
CA LEU A 47 5.17 -1.60 3.94
C LEU A 47 4.32 -1.15 5.13
N THR A 48 4.17 -2.02 6.12
CA THR A 48 3.27 -1.80 7.26
C THR A 48 3.81 -0.80 8.26
N GLY A 49 5.14 -0.61 8.33
CA GLY A 49 5.77 0.40 9.17
C GLY A 49 5.25 1.80 8.87
N ARG A 50 5.10 2.62 9.91
CA ARG A 50 4.66 4.01 9.81
C ARG A 50 5.68 4.90 10.49
N TYR A 51 6.35 5.72 9.70
CA TYR A 51 7.31 6.69 10.19
C TYR A 51 6.82 8.10 9.87
N THR A 52 7.12 9.05 10.74
CA THR A 52 6.80 10.47 10.51
C THR A 52 8.05 11.31 10.64
N THR A 53 8.21 12.30 9.77
CA THR A 53 9.31 13.27 9.85
C THR A 53 8.80 14.69 9.64
N ASP A 54 9.50 15.65 10.26
CA ASP A 54 9.29 17.08 10.06
C ASP A 54 10.46 17.73 9.29
N SER A 55 11.50 16.96 8.94
CA SER A 55 12.81 17.49 8.49
C SER A 55 13.17 17.13 7.04
N GLY A 56 12.22 16.73 6.21
CA GLY A 56 12.45 16.45 4.77
C GLY A 56 13.29 15.20 4.46
N SER A 57 13.71 14.46 5.49
CA SER A 57 14.40 13.19 5.37
C SER A 57 14.15 12.30 6.58
N VAL A 58 14.37 11.00 6.40
CA VAL A 58 14.33 9.99 7.45
C VAL A 58 15.62 9.20 7.40
N GLN A 59 16.32 9.15 8.53
CA GLN A 59 17.42 8.21 8.73
C GLN A 59 16.85 6.89 9.25
N TYR A 60 17.26 5.78 8.65
CA TYR A 60 16.88 4.44 9.07
C TYR A 60 18.09 3.52 8.96
N GLU A 61 18.08 2.43 9.71
CA GLU A 61 19.08 1.36 9.57
C GLU A 61 18.51 0.28 8.66
N GLN A 62 19.35 -0.30 7.81
CA GLN A 62 18.98 -1.35 6.87
C GLN A 62 19.81 -2.60 7.12
N GLY A 63 19.16 -3.76 7.14
CA GLY A 63 19.80 -5.07 7.18
C GLY A 63 20.48 -5.38 8.51
N GLU A 64 19.83 -5.05 9.63
CA GLU A 64 20.37 -5.39 10.95
C GLU A 64 20.27 -6.90 11.15
N THR A 65 21.33 -7.52 11.67
CA THR A 65 21.27 -8.94 11.99
C THR A 65 20.66 -9.14 13.38
N ILE A 66 19.74 -10.11 13.50
CA ILE A 66 19.16 -10.49 14.79
C ILE A 66 20.17 -11.19 15.73
N TYR A 67 21.35 -11.56 15.20
CA TYR A 67 22.37 -12.29 15.93
C TYR A 67 23.39 -11.36 16.56
N SER A 68 23.88 -11.74 17.74
CA SER A 68 25.07 -11.10 18.31
C SER A 68 26.30 -11.38 17.45
N GLU A 69 27.24 -10.44 17.41
CA GLU A 69 28.47 -10.58 16.61
C GLU A 69 29.31 -11.79 16.99
N ARG A 70 29.22 -12.23 18.26
CA ARG A 70 29.90 -13.43 18.75
C ARG A 70 28.88 -14.48 19.22
N PRO A 71 29.06 -15.77 18.86
CA PRO A 71 28.25 -16.84 19.41
C PRO A 71 28.52 -17.03 20.91
N PRO A 72 27.53 -17.52 21.70
CA PRO A 72 27.74 -17.86 23.10
C PRO A 72 28.83 -18.92 23.28
N GLU A 73 29.71 -18.74 24.27
CA GLU A 73 30.75 -19.70 24.64
C GLU A 73 30.39 -20.44 25.93
N ALA A 74 30.91 -21.65 26.11
CA ALA A 74 30.72 -22.42 27.33
C ALA A 74 31.51 -21.81 28.50
N VAL A 75 30.81 -21.23 29.48
CA VAL A 75 31.43 -20.57 30.64
C VAL A 75 31.60 -21.57 31.79
N ALA A 76 32.85 -21.77 32.23
CA ALA A 76 33.14 -22.62 33.39
C ALA A 76 32.60 -21.98 34.69
N PRO A 77 32.18 -22.76 35.71
CA PRO A 77 31.72 -22.22 36.97
C PRO A 77 32.78 -21.29 37.61
N GLY A 78 32.44 -20.00 37.75
CA GLY A 78 33.32 -18.97 38.31
C GLY A 78 34.12 -18.14 37.28
N ALA A 79 33.98 -18.41 35.98
CA ALA A 79 34.57 -17.59 34.92
C ALA A 79 33.65 -16.40 34.56
N GLU A 80 34.25 -15.32 34.04
CA GLU A 80 33.53 -14.15 33.54
C GLU A 80 32.83 -14.48 32.21
N TYR A 81 31.63 -13.91 32.00
CA TYR A 81 30.88 -14.10 30.77
C TYR A 81 31.51 -13.29 29.61
N PRO A 82 31.63 -13.88 28.41
CA PRO A 82 32.10 -13.14 27.25
C PRO A 82 31.10 -12.03 26.89
N LEU A 83 31.60 -10.82 26.72
CA LEU A 83 30.82 -9.70 26.21
C LEU A 83 30.74 -9.77 24.69
N THR A 84 29.58 -9.43 24.15
CA THR A 84 29.35 -9.25 22.72
C THR A 84 28.76 -7.88 22.47
N SER A 85 29.16 -7.24 21.38
CA SER A 85 28.51 -6.05 20.84
C SER A 85 27.17 -6.42 20.20
N ILE A 86 26.24 -5.47 20.25
CA ILE A 86 25.04 -5.44 19.40
C ILE A 86 25.47 -4.71 18.13
N GLY A 87 25.57 -5.43 17.01
CA GLY A 87 25.89 -4.82 15.72
C GLY A 87 24.71 -4.00 15.22
N THR A 88 24.92 -2.76 14.80
CA THR A 88 23.88 -1.89 14.22
C THR A 88 23.81 -2.06 12.70
N GLY A 89 22.65 -1.80 12.11
CA GLY A 89 22.47 -1.86 10.66
C GLY A 89 23.20 -0.74 9.92
N THR A 90 23.24 -0.79 8.57
CA THR A 90 23.84 0.30 7.80
C THR A 90 22.89 1.50 7.79
N ALA A 91 23.35 2.64 8.30
CA ALA A 91 22.56 3.87 8.27
C ALA A 91 22.33 4.35 6.82
N GLN A 92 21.06 4.51 6.46
CA GLN A 92 20.60 5.03 5.18
C GLN A 92 19.79 6.31 5.42
N LEU A 93 19.77 7.19 4.42
CA LEU A 93 18.99 8.42 4.43
C LEU A 93 17.99 8.39 3.27
N ALA A 94 16.70 8.43 3.59
CA ALA A 94 15.64 8.59 2.62
C ALA A 94 15.18 10.05 2.59
N LYS A 95 15.12 10.66 1.40
CA LYS A 95 14.56 12.01 1.22
C LYS A 95 13.08 11.92 0.89
N THR A 96 12.24 12.68 1.58
CA THR A 96 10.81 12.74 1.31
C THR A 96 10.54 13.49 0.01
N VAL A 97 9.56 13.01 -0.77
CA VAL A 97 9.16 13.64 -2.03
C VAL A 97 7.71 14.09 -1.94
N LYS A 98 7.47 15.33 -2.34
CA LYS A 98 6.14 15.93 -2.35
C LYS A 98 5.41 15.62 -3.65
N TRP A 99 4.43 14.72 -3.57
CA TRP A 99 3.51 14.43 -4.66
C TRP A 99 2.22 15.21 -4.46
N GLY A 100 1.82 16.03 -5.44
CA GLY A 100 0.58 16.78 -5.34
C GLY A 100 0.01 17.14 -6.71
N GLN A 101 -1.31 17.23 -6.78
CA GLN A 101 -2.05 17.58 -7.99
C GLN A 101 -3.23 18.46 -7.65
N ASP A 102 -3.52 19.36 -8.59
CA ASP A 102 -4.66 20.27 -8.55
C ASP A 102 -5.66 19.88 -9.63
N VAL A 103 -6.95 20.06 -9.33
CA VAL A 103 -8.03 20.01 -10.31
C VAL A 103 -8.92 21.23 -10.12
N GLU A 104 -9.32 21.83 -11.23
CA GLU A 104 -10.23 22.97 -11.25
C GLU A 104 -11.61 22.53 -11.70
N ILE A 105 -12.63 23.07 -11.04
CA ILE A 105 -14.04 22.80 -11.30
C ILE A 105 -14.72 24.15 -11.43
N THR A 106 -15.35 24.43 -12.56
CA THR A 106 -16.06 25.70 -12.77
C THR A 106 -17.43 25.68 -12.11
N ASP A 107 -17.93 26.86 -11.76
CA ASP A 107 -19.26 26.99 -11.16
C ASP A 107 -20.38 26.61 -12.12
N GLU A 108 -20.21 26.80 -13.42
CA GLU A 108 -21.19 26.35 -14.41
C GLU A 108 -21.25 24.82 -14.44
N ALA A 109 -20.12 24.13 -14.25
CA ALA A 109 -20.11 22.68 -14.16
C ALA A 109 -20.84 22.20 -12.90
N ILE A 110 -20.63 22.85 -11.75
CA ILE A 110 -21.34 22.55 -10.49
C ILE A 110 -22.83 22.88 -10.63
N SER A 111 -23.18 24.01 -11.24
CA SER A 111 -24.55 24.44 -11.46
C SER A 111 -25.32 23.46 -12.36
N ARG A 112 -24.67 22.97 -13.44
CA ARG A 112 -25.31 22.09 -14.44
C ARG A 112 -25.33 20.61 -14.05
N GLN A 113 -24.28 20.13 -13.38
CA GLN A 113 -24.08 18.70 -13.08
C GLN A 113 -24.06 18.40 -11.57
N LYS A 114 -24.38 19.38 -10.73
CA LYS A 114 -24.41 19.26 -9.26
C LYS A 114 -23.09 18.70 -8.72
N ILE A 115 -23.15 17.61 -7.94
CA ILE A 115 -21.99 17.06 -7.22
C ILE A 115 -21.12 16.13 -8.09
N ASP A 116 -21.59 15.72 -9.25
CA ASP A 116 -20.89 14.72 -10.08
C ASP A 116 -19.50 15.17 -10.57
N PRO A 117 -19.28 16.43 -11.00
CA PRO A 117 -17.95 16.92 -11.36
C PRO A 117 -16.98 16.85 -10.18
N VAL A 118 -17.45 17.17 -8.97
CA VAL A 118 -16.66 17.12 -7.74
C VAL A 118 -16.26 15.68 -7.42
N ASN A 119 -17.22 14.75 -7.47
CA ASN A 119 -16.97 13.34 -7.21
C ASN A 119 -15.97 12.76 -8.21
N ARG A 120 -16.16 13.05 -9.50
CA ARG A 120 -15.27 12.60 -10.58
C ARG A 120 -13.86 13.16 -10.42
N ALA A 121 -13.75 14.43 -10.05
CA ALA A 121 -12.47 15.08 -9.80
C ALA A 121 -11.72 14.43 -8.62
N LEU A 122 -12.40 14.20 -7.50
CA LEU A 122 -11.82 13.53 -6.33
C LEU A 122 -11.36 12.11 -6.66
N ILE A 123 -12.17 11.32 -7.37
CA ILE A 123 -11.80 9.95 -7.79
C ILE A 123 -10.55 9.98 -8.68
N LYS A 124 -10.47 10.90 -9.65
CA LYS A 124 -9.30 11.01 -10.53
C LYS A 124 -8.04 11.40 -9.76
N LEU A 125 -8.14 12.35 -8.84
CA LEU A 125 -7.03 12.76 -7.99
C LEU A 125 -6.51 11.60 -7.14
N VAL A 126 -7.40 10.83 -6.50
CA VAL A 126 -7.00 9.67 -5.69
C VAL A 126 -6.37 8.59 -6.55
N ASN A 127 -6.97 8.23 -7.68
CA ASN A 127 -6.46 7.15 -8.52
C ASN A 127 -5.06 7.45 -9.07
N GLN A 128 -4.83 8.69 -9.48
CA GLN A 128 -3.52 9.10 -9.99
C GLN A 128 -2.48 9.15 -8.87
N MET A 129 -2.87 9.61 -7.67
CA MET A 129 -2.01 9.59 -6.49
C MET A 129 -1.63 8.16 -6.08
N VAL A 130 -2.60 7.25 -6.00
CA VAL A 130 -2.37 5.82 -5.71
C VAL A 130 -1.42 5.21 -6.73
N LYS A 131 -1.70 5.38 -8.02
CA LYS A 131 -0.83 4.87 -9.10
C LYS A 131 0.61 5.35 -8.96
N THR A 132 0.79 6.62 -8.58
CA THR A 132 2.13 7.22 -8.48
C THR A 132 2.86 6.69 -7.25
N ILE A 133 2.20 6.62 -6.09
CA ILE A 133 2.81 6.18 -4.83
C ILE A 133 3.09 4.67 -4.86
N ASP A 134 2.14 3.84 -5.31
CA ASP A 134 2.34 2.40 -5.42
C ASP A 134 3.46 2.07 -6.40
N GLY A 135 3.55 2.79 -7.53
CA GLY A 135 4.65 2.62 -8.48
C GLY A 135 6.01 2.98 -7.88
N VAL A 136 6.09 4.05 -7.07
CA VAL A 136 7.32 4.43 -6.37
C VAL A 136 7.70 3.41 -5.28
N ALA A 137 6.73 2.95 -4.49
CA ALA A 137 6.95 1.98 -3.43
C ALA A 137 7.39 0.61 -3.97
N LEU A 138 6.66 0.06 -4.94
CA LEU A 138 7.02 -1.19 -5.59
C LEU A 138 8.35 -1.08 -6.34
N GLY A 139 8.63 0.08 -6.95
CA GLY A 139 9.93 0.36 -7.58
C GLY A 139 11.08 0.34 -6.57
N ALA A 140 10.90 0.94 -5.39
CA ALA A 140 11.90 0.91 -4.32
C ALA A 140 12.15 -0.52 -3.81
N ILE A 141 11.08 -1.28 -3.51
CA ILE A 141 11.16 -2.68 -3.11
C ILE A 141 11.87 -3.51 -4.19
N ALA A 142 11.48 -3.38 -5.46
CA ALA A 142 12.10 -4.11 -6.55
C ALA A 142 13.57 -3.73 -6.76
N SER A 143 13.99 -2.51 -6.45
CA SER A 143 15.39 -2.11 -6.54
C SER A 143 16.25 -2.68 -5.41
N GLN A 144 15.70 -2.84 -4.20
CA GLN A 144 16.46 -3.26 -3.02
C GLN A 144 16.42 -4.78 -2.80
N VAL A 145 15.34 -5.45 -3.22
CA VAL A 145 15.24 -6.92 -3.16
C VAL A 145 16.01 -7.52 -4.33
N THR A 146 17.17 -8.12 -4.07
CA THR A 146 18.02 -8.74 -5.09
C THR A 146 17.86 -10.25 -5.17
N GLN A 147 17.34 -10.87 -4.11
CA GLN A 147 17.15 -12.32 -4.02
C GLN A 147 16.10 -12.80 -5.00
N SER A 148 16.44 -13.82 -5.80
CA SER A 148 15.51 -14.37 -6.79
C SER A 148 15.75 -15.85 -7.09
N THR A 149 14.68 -16.52 -7.51
CA THR A 149 14.70 -17.87 -8.09
C THR A 149 13.83 -17.91 -9.33
N ALA A 150 14.25 -18.65 -10.36
CA ALA A 150 13.38 -18.91 -11.50
C ALA A 150 12.21 -19.83 -11.11
N ALA A 151 11.04 -19.56 -11.67
CA ALA A 151 9.91 -20.48 -11.65
C ALA A 151 10.31 -21.81 -12.30
N ILE A 152 9.84 -22.93 -11.75
CA ILE A 152 10.23 -24.25 -12.26
C ILE A 152 9.61 -24.51 -13.65
N ALA A 153 8.41 -24.00 -13.87
CA ALA A 153 7.75 -23.92 -15.16
C ALA A 153 6.94 -22.62 -15.19
N PRO A 154 6.68 -22.04 -16.37
CA PRO A 154 5.86 -20.85 -16.44
C PRO A 154 4.46 -21.10 -15.91
N TRP A 155 3.91 -20.13 -15.19
CA TRP A 155 2.59 -20.25 -14.57
C TRP A 155 1.46 -20.10 -15.59
N SER A 156 1.79 -19.66 -16.82
CA SER A 156 0.91 -19.70 -17.99
C SER A 156 0.54 -21.13 -18.43
N GLY A 157 1.29 -22.15 -17.98
CA GLY A 157 1.16 -23.53 -18.43
C GLY A 157 1.68 -23.77 -19.85
N THR A 158 2.34 -22.79 -20.45
CA THR A 158 2.94 -22.93 -21.77
C THR A 158 4.18 -23.83 -21.69
N GLY A 159 4.21 -24.89 -22.51
CA GLY A 159 5.36 -25.80 -22.65
C GLY A 159 5.53 -26.85 -21.55
N ALA A 160 5.12 -26.57 -20.30
CA ALA A 160 5.17 -27.53 -19.19
C ALA A 160 4.07 -27.27 -18.16
N ALA A 161 3.69 -28.31 -17.40
CA ALA A 161 2.67 -28.17 -16.36
C ALA A 161 3.16 -27.24 -15.24
N PRO A 162 2.38 -26.22 -14.86
CA PRO A 162 2.78 -25.23 -13.87
C PRO A 162 2.92 -25.86 -12.49
N ALA A 163 3.83 -25.31 -11.68
CA ALA A 163 4.15 -25.77 -10.32
C ALA A 163 4.04 -24.62 -9.30
N ILE A 164 3.02 -23.79 -9.46
CA ILE A 164 2.81 -22.50 -8.77
C ILE A 164 3.00 -22.62 -7.25
N LEU A 165 2.21 -23.48 -6.59
CA LEU A 165 2.27 -23.63 -5.13
C LEU A 165 3.66 -24.07 -4.66
N ARG A 166 4.35 -24.90 -5.43
CA ARG A 166 5.71 -25.36 -5.09
C ARG A 166 6.74 -24.24 -5.25
N ASP A 167 6.61 -23.42 -6.29
CA ASP A 167 7.50 -22.26 -6.49
C ASP A 167 7.35 -21.25 -5.35
N VAL A 168 6.11 -20.95 -4.96
CA VAL A 168 5.80 -20.06 -3.83
C VAL A 168 6.34 -20.62 -2.52
N LEU A 169 6.05 -21.89 -2.19
CA LEU A 169 6.55 -22.50 -0.95
C LEU A 169 8.08 -22.65 -0.91
N ARG A 170 8.73 -22.82 -2.07
CA ARG A 170 10.20 -22.80 -2.16
C ARG A 170 10.75 -21.40 -1.87
N ALA A 171 10.11 -20.34 -2.36
CA ALA A 171 10.49 -18.98 -2.01
C ALA A 171 10.35 -18.73 -0.50
N VAL A 172 9.25 -19.17 0.12
CA VAL A 172 9.08 -19.12 1.59
C VAL A 172 10.18 -19.91 2.31
N ALA A 173 10.50 -21.11 1.84
CA ALA A 173 11.57 -21.91 2.43
C ALA A 173 12.95 -21.24 2.31
N ASN A 174 13.22 -20.56 1.19
CA ASN A 174 14.47 -19.80 1.01
C ASN A 174 14.55 -18.60 1.95
N ILE A 175 13.44 -17.88 2.16
CA ILE A 175 13.36 -16.78 3.13
C ILE A 175 13.65 -17.32 4.54
N ARG A 176 12.99 -18.41 4.95
CA ARG A 176 13.24 -19.05 6.26
C ARG A 176 14.67 -19.58 6.40
N ALA A 177 15.27 -20.08 5.33
CA ALA A 177 16.63 -20.61 5.34
C ALA A 177 17.69 -19.54 5.63
N LEU A 178 17.35 -18.24 5.52
CA LEU A 178 18.22 -17.15 5.98
C LEU A 178 18.38 -17.15 7.51
N ASN A 179 17.47 -17.80 8.25
CA ASN A 179 17.43 -17.89 9.71
C ASN A 179 17.41 -16.53 10.43
N GLU A 180 16.95 -15.47 9.77
CA GLU A 180 16.88 -14.12 10.34
C GLU A 180 15.51 -13.81 10.98
N GLY A 181 14.67 -14.83 11.18
CA GLY A 181 13.36 -14.70 11.84
C GLY A 181 12.22 -14.24 10.93
N PHE A 182 12.44 -14.15 9.62
CA PHE A 182 11.44 -13.73 8.63
C PHE A 182 10.38 -14.81 8.38
N GLU A 183 9.11 -14.40 8.33
CA GLU A 183 7.97 -15.26 8.04
C GLU A 183 7.11 -14.62 6.94
N ALA A 184 7.24 -15.12 5.72
CA ALA A 184 6.48 -14.60 4.59
C ALA A 184 4.97 -14.79 4.77
N ASP A 185 4.22 -13.73 4.54
CA ASP A 185 2.76 -13.65 4.71
C ASP A 185 2.03 -13.21 3.42
N THR A 186 2.75 -12.64 2.46
CA THR A 186 2.14 -11.96 1.30
C THR A 186 2.84 -12.35 0.00
N VAL A 187 2.04 -12.53 -1.06
CA VAL A 187 2.49 -12.76 -2.43
C VAL A 187 1.90 -11.69 -3.34
N VAL A 188 2.75 -10.91 -3.98
CA VAL A 188 2.35 -9.86 -4.93
C VAL A 188 2.60 -10.34 -6.35
N ILE A 189 1.58 -10.24 -7.19
CA ILE A 189 1.57 -10.71 -8.58
C ILE A 189 0.83 -9.75 -9.49
N ASP A 190 1.02 -9.87 -10.80
CA ASP A 190 0.23 -9.15 -11.78
C ASP A 190 -1.14 -9.79 -11.98
N ASP A 191 -2.08 -9.00 -12.52
CA ASP A 191 -3.47 -9.43 -12.72
C ASP A 191 -3.59 -10.64 -13.66
N LEU A 192 -2.70 -10.75 -14.66
CA LEU A 192 -2.71 -11.87 -15.61
C LEU A 192 -2.20 -13.15 -14.95
N THR A 193 -1.12 -13.06 -14.19
CA THR A 193 -0.65 -14.17 -13.36
C THR A 193 -1.71 -14.60 -12.34
N PHE A 194 -2.42 -13.65 -11.70
CA PHE A 194 -3.51 -13.98 -10.78
C PHE A 194 -4.61 -14.80 -11.46
N ALA A 195 -4.98 -14.46 -12.70
CA ALA A 195 -5.94 -15.24 -13.48
C ALA A 195 -5.44 -16.68 -13.75
N ASN A 196 -4.15 -16.86 -14.03
CA ASN A 196 -3.55 -18.18 -14.21
C ASN A 196 -3.55 -19.01 -12.92
N ILE A 197 -3.26 -18.39 -11.77
CA ILE A 197 -3.31 -19.07 -10.45
C ILE A 197 -4.74 -19.50 -10.12
N MET A 198 -5.71 -18.61 -10.33
CA MET A 198 -7.11 -18.86 -10.00
C MET A 198 -7.73 -19.97 -10.86
N SER A 199 -7.21 -20.16 -12.07
CA SER A 199 -7.65 -21.22 -13.00
C SER A 199 -6.80 -22.49 -12.95
N ASP A 200 -5.80 -22.57 -12.07
CA ASP A 200 -4.94 -23.75 -11.96
C ASP A 200 -5.68 -24.96 -11.37
N ASP A 201 -5.69 -26.07 -12.13
CA ASP A 201 -6.38 -27.30 -11.75
C ASP A 201 -5.85 -27.89 -10.44
N LYS A 202 -4.53 -27.80 -10.17
CA LYS A 202 -3.94 -28.41 -8.96
C LYS A 202 -4.36 -27.63 -7.72
N ILE A 203 -4.31 -26.30 -7.76
CA ILE A 203 -4.81 -25.46 -6.68
C ILE A 203 -6.31 -25.70 -6.47
N SER A 204 -7.10 -25.71 -7.54
CA SER A 204 -8.53 -26.00 -7.48
C SER A 204 -8.85 -27.35 -6.83
N THR A 205 -8.07 -28.40 -7.13
CA THR A 205 -8.29 -29.72 -6.51
C THR A 205 -8.00 -29.77 -5.01
N LEU A 206 -7.12 -28.91 -4.51
CA LEU A 206 -6.71 -28.84 -3.10
C LEU A 206 -7.63 -27.95 -2.25
N LEU A 207 -8.43 -27.10 -2.88
CA LEU A 207 -9.41 -26.27 -2.19
C LEU A 207 -10.64 -27.10 -1.73
N ALA A 208 -11.27 -26.64 -0.65
CA ALA A 208 -12.47 -27.28 -0.11
C ALA A 208 -13.63 -27.21 -1.13
N ARG A 209 -14.11 -28.39 -1.57
CA ARG A 209 -15.10 -28.51 -2.65
C ARG A 209 -16.54 -28.23 -2.21
N GLU A 210 -16.80 -28.21 -0.90
CA GLU A 210 -18.15 -28.20 -0.33
C GLU A 210 -18.62 -26.82 0.15
N SER A 211 -17.78 -25.77 0.04
CA SER A 211 -18.15 -24.41 0.44
C SER A 211 -18.49 -23.52 -0.76
N GLN A 212 -19.49 -22.64 -0.59
CA GLN A 212 -19.79 -21.55 -1.53
C GLN A 212 -18.73 -20.44 -1.51
N ASP A 213 -17.75 -20.51 -0.59
CA ASP A 213 -16.60 -19.59 -0.53
C ASP A 213 -15.50 -19.92 -1.55
N SER A 214 -15.78 -20.82 -2.50
CA SER A 214 -14.83 -21.15 -3.57
C SER A 214 -14.43 -19.88 -4.36
N PRO A 215 -13.15 -19.71 -4.73
CA PRO A 215 -12.66 -18.55 -5.47
C PRO A 215 -13.47 -18.22 -6.72
N ILE A 216 -14.06 -19.24 -7.34
CA ILE A 216 -14.91 -19.12 -8.53
C ILE A 216 -16.13 -18.23 -8.26
N TYR A 217 -16.69 -18.26 -7.03
CA TYR A 217 -17.87 -17.49 -6.65
C TYR A 217 -17.52 -16.13 -6.04
N THR A 218 -16.43 -16.05 -5.28
CA THR A 218 -16.04 -14.84 -4.55
C THR A 218 -15.15 -13.91 -5.37
N GLY A 219 -14.50 -14.41 -6.43
CA GLY A 219 -13.51 -13.65 -7.21
C GLY A 219 -12.24 -13.33 -6.43
N SER A 220 -12.05 -13.93 -5.25
CA SER A 220 -10.91 -13.72 -4.38
C SER A 220 -10.34 -15.07 -3.96
N LEU A 221 -9.01 -15.18 -3.98
CA LEU A 221 -8.33 -16.37 -3.46
C LEU A 221 -8.34 -16.33 -1.93
N PRO A 222 -8.74 -17.42 -1.25
CA PRO A 222 -8.52 -17.55 0.18
C PRO A 222 -7.01 -17.57 0.46
N GLU A 223 -6.62 -17.39 1.72
CA GLU A 223 -5.23 -17.53 2.12
C GLU A 223 -4.76 -18.98 1.86
N ILE A 224 -3.78 -19.14 0.98
CA ILE A 224 -3.21 -20.43 0.63
C ILE A 224 -1.86 -20.54 1.32
N ALA A 225 -1.70 -21.56 2.17
CA ALA A 225 -0.49 -21.77 2.96
C ALA A 225 -0.10 -20.56 3.85
N ASN A 226 -1.10 -19.90 4.44
CA ASN A 226 -0.93 -18.68 5.25
C ASN A 226 -0.34 -17.48 4.46
N LEU A 227 -0.50 -17.49 3.13
CA LEU A 227 -0.07 -16.42 2.26
C LEU A 227 -1.27 -15.72 1.63
N ARG A 228 -1.26 -14.40 1.69
CA ARG A 228 -2.24 -13.53 1.05
C ARG A 228 -1.79 -13.16 -0.35
N PHE A 229 -2.58 -13.52 -1.36
CA PHE A 229 -2.31 -13.17 -2.75
C PHE A 229 -2.88 -11.79 -3.08
N LEU A 230 -2.01 -10.88 -3.53
CA LEU A 230 -2.34 -9.52 -3.88
C LEU A 230 -2.04 -9.24 -5.35
N PRO A 231 -3.09 -9.21 -6.20
CA PRO A 231 -2.94 -8.79 -7.58
C PRO A 231 -2.73 -7.27 -7.68
N THR A 232 -1.85 -6.85 -8.57
CA THR A 232 -1.66 -5.43 -8.89
C THR A 232 -1.24 -5.19 -10.33
N PRO A 233 -1.81 -4.17 -11.00
CA PRO A 233 -1.36 -3.76 -12.33
C PRO A 233 -0.07 -2.94 -12.30
N ASN A 234 0.43 -2.56 -11.12
CA ASN A 234 1.53 -1.62 -10.95
C ASN A 234 2.89 -2.29 -10.65
N LEU A 235 3.03 -3.60 -10.89
CA LEU A 235 4.32 -4.27 -10.72
C LEU A 235 5.38 -3.64 -11.66
N PRO A 236 6.59 -3.34 -11.15
CA PRO A 236 7.62 -2.64 -11.92
C PRO A 236 8.26 -3.53 -13.00
N VAL A 237 8.21 -4.85 -12.84
CA VAL A 237 8.73 -5.82 -13.80
C VAL A 237 7.66 -6.86 -14.07
N ALA A 238 7.29 -7.02 -15.33
CA ALA A 238 6.32 -8.02 -15.77
C ALA A 238 6.88 -9.45 -15.61
N GLY A 239 5.99 -10.42 -15.35
CA GLY A 239 6.37 -11.83 -15.25
C GLY A 239 7.22 -12.19 -14.03
N GLN A 240 7.13 -11.38 -12.98
CA GLN A 240 7.74 -11.64 -11.68
C GLN A 240 6.66 -11.70 -10.60
N ALA A 241 6.80 -12.66 -9.69
CA ALA A 241 6.05 -12.68 -8.44
C ALA A 241 6.99 -12.27 -7.29
N LEU A 242 6.48 -11.56 -6.31
CA LEU A 242 7.22 -11.15 -5.12
C LEU A 242 6.59 -11.80 -3.89
N VAL A 243 7.34 -12.64 -3.20
CA VAL A 243 6.96 -13.23 -1.91
C VAL A 243 7.63 -12.41 -0.82
N LEU A 244 6.91 -11.96 0.19
CA LEU A 244 7.46 -11.08 1.23
C LEU A 244 6.78 -11.28 2.59
N ASP A 245 7.49 -10.87 3.63
CA ASP A 245 6.97 -10.65 4.98
C ASP A 245 6.63 -9.16 5.15
N SER A 246 5.34 -8.83 5.20
CA SER A 246 4.86 -7.46 5.26
C SER A 246 5.18 -6.74 6.57
N THR A 247 5.50 -7.49 7.63
CA THR A 247 5.76 -6.96 8.97
C THR A 247 7.21 -6.50 9.15
N GLN A 248 8.16 -7.17 8.49
CA GLN A 248 9.59 -6.88 8.59
C GLN A 248 10.14 -6.11 7.39
N LEU A 249 9.49 -6.16 6.22
CA LEU A 249 10.03 -5.56 4.99
C LEU A 249 10.33 -4.06 5.12
N GLY A 250 9.47 -3.32 5.81
CA GLY A 250 9.70 -1.90 6.08
C GLY A 250 8.42 -1.09 6.28
N GLY A 251 8.48 0.19 5.92
CA GLY A 251 7.42 1.13 6.19
C GLY A 251 7.35 2.31 5.23
N MET A 252 6.25 3.06 5.35
CA MET A 252 6.07 4.34 4.67
C MET A 252 6.41 5.46 5.64
N ALA A 253 7.29 6.37 5.21
CA ALA A 253 7.60 7.58 5.94
C ALA A 253 6.84 8.77 5.36
N ASP A 254 5.94 9.36 6.14
CA ASP A 254 5.16 10.53 5.75
C ASP A 254 5.69 11.81 6.43
N GLU A 255 5.77 12.91 5.67
CA GLU A 255 6.17 14.22 6.19
C GLU A 255 4.98 15.15 6.38
N ASN A 256 4.90 15.80 7.53
CA ASN A 256 3.87 16.80 7.77
C ASN A 256 4.40 18.23 7.56
N LEU A 257 4.18 18.77 6.36
CA LEU A 257 4.55 20.15 6.01
C LEU A 257 3.73 21.26 6.70
N GLN A 258 2.71 20.93 7.51
CA GLN A 258 1.84 21.88 8.25
C GLN A 258 1.39 23.12 7.44
N GLY A 259 1.05 22.92 6.16
CA GLY A 259 0.69 24.03 5.28
C GLY A 259 -0.67 24.65 5.68
N PRO A 260 -0.84 25.98 5.62
CA PRO A 260 -2.12 26.61 5.95
C PRO A 260 -3.23 26.16 5.00
N GLY A 261 -4.37 25.75 5.57
CA GLY A 261 -5.55 25.27 4.86
C GLY A 261 -5.45 23.86 4.29
N TYR A 262 -4.40 23.10 4.64
CA TYR A 262 -4.36 21.66 4.37
C TYR A 262 -4.95 20.89 5.54
N VAL A 263 -5.78 19.91 5.22
CA VAL A 263 -6.38 19.01 6.20
C VAL A 263 -6.01 17.59 5.81
N SER A 264 -5.42 16.84 6.75
CA SER A 264 -5.36 15.39 6.70
C SER A 264 -6.39 14.81 7.64
N THR A 265 -6.73 13.54 7.44
CA THR A 265 -7.59 12.82 8.37
C THR A 265 -6.91 11.48 8.60
N ASP A 266 -6.73 11.07 9.88
CA ASP A 266 -6.24 9.75 10.41
C ASP A 266 -5.41 8.89 9.44
N GLY A 267 -4.09 8.92 9.58
CA GLY A 267 -3.21 7.79 9.25
C GLY A 267 -2.83 7.56 7.78
N VAL A 268 -3.54 8.12 6.79
CA VAL A 268 -3.30 7.81 5.35
C VAL A 268 -2.26 8.74 4.69
N GLY A 269 -1.71 9.70 5.43
CA GLY A 269 -0.68 10.65 4.92
C GLY A 269 -1.16 11.62 3.84
N VAL A 270 -2.38 11.47 3.33
CA VAL A 270 -2.99 12.34 2.32
C VAL A 270 -3.51 13.62 2.96
N GLN A 271 -3.11 14.75 2.38
CA GLN A 271 -3.56 16.09 2.74
C GLN A 271 -4.37 16.70 1.59
N ALA A 272 -5.55 17.19 1.92
CA ALA A 272 -6.44 17.86 0.99
C ALA A 272 -6.53 19.36 1.29
N LYS A 273 -6.74 20.17 0.26
CA LYS A 273 -7.02 21.60 0.38
C LYS A 273 -8.03 22.01 -0.67
N THR A 274 -9.00 22.83 -0.28
CA THR A 274 -9.93 23.50 -1.20
C THR A 274 -9.61 24.98 -1.26
N ILE A 275 -9.69 25.55 -2.46
CA ILE A 275 -9.43 26.96 -2.70
C ILE A 275 -10.54 27.47 -3.62
N ARG A 276 -11.28 28.48 -3.16
CA ARG A 276 -12.15 29.25 -4.03
C ARG A 276 -11.31 30.19 -4.89
N LYS A 277 -11.57 30.20 -6.19
CA LYS A 277 -10.96 31.11 -7.17
C LYS A 277 -12.04 32.10 -7.60
N ASP A 278 -12.15 33.19 -6.84
CA ASP A 278 -13.16 34.22 -7.07
C ASP A 278 -12.93 35.00 -8.37
N ASP A 279 -11.67 35.12 -8.83
CA ASP A 279 -11.36 35.81 -10.09
C ASP A 279 -11.85 35.05 -11.34
N ASP A 280 -11.97 33.72 -11.27
CA ASP A 280 -12.26 32.85 -12.41
C ASP A 280 -13.60 32.10 -12.30
N ASP A 281 -14.35 32.32 -11.21
CA ASP A 281 -15.56 31.56 -10.83
C ASP A 281 -15.35 30.03 -10.80
N LYS A 282 -14.29 29.59 -10.10
CA LYS A 282 -13.94 28.17 -9.98
C LYS A 282 -13.62 27.73 -8.56
N TRP A 283 -13.65 26.43 -8.36
CA TRP A 283 -13.10 25.73 -7.21
C TRP A 283 -11.86 24.96 -7.61
N ARG A 284 -10.77 25.15 -6.88
CA ARG A 284 -9.55 24.35 -7.01
C ARG A 284 -9.45 23.38 -5.85
N LEU A 285 -9.50 22.09 -6.15
CA LEU A 285 -9.27 21.01 -5.20
C LEU A 285 -7.83 20.53 -5.36
N ARG A 286 -7.10 20.46 -4.25
CA ARG A 286 -5.71 20.03 -4.19
C ARG A 286 -5.61 18.80 -3.30
N CYS A 287 -4.91 17.78 -3.78
CA CYS A 287 -4.49 16.64 -2.98
C CYS A 287 -2.98 16.53 -3.02
N ARG A 288 -2.35 16.23 -1.88
CA ARG A 288 -0.93 15.92 -1.80
C ARG A 288 -0.66 14.83 -0.76
N ARG A 289 0.39 14.05 -0.97
CA ARG A 289 1.03 13.21 0.05
C ARG A 289 2.54 13.40 -0.10
N VAL A 290 3.21 13.63 1.01
CA VAL A 290 4.66 13.81 1.04
C VAL A 290 5.22 12.61 1.75
N THR A 291 5.84 11.73 0.98
CA THR A 291 6.14 10.38 1.45
C THR A 291 7.37 9.82 0.78
N VAL A 292 7.99 8.85 1.44
CA VAL A 292 9.06 8.02 0.89
C VAL A 292 8.91 6.58 1.39
N PRO A 293 8.98 5.57 0.51
CA PRO A 293 9.04 4.18 0.93
C PRO A 293 10.40 3.89 1.58
N ILE A 294 10.39 3.18 2.70
CA ILE A 294 11.57 2.72 3.42
C ILE A 294 11.54 1.20 3.45
N VAL A 295 12.57 0.55 2.91
CA VAL A 295 12.76 -0.89 3.03
C VAL A 295 13.85 -1.13 4.07
N VAL A 296 13.45 -1.68 5.22
CA VAL A 296 14.34 -1.92 6.37
C VAL A 296 15.04 -3.26 6.17
N GLU A 297 14.28 -4.32 5.88
CA GLU A 297 14.80 -5.66 5.67
C GLU A 297 14.53 -6.16 4.23
N PRO A 298 15.39 -5.84 3.26
CA PRO A 298 15.20 -6.30 1.87
C PRO A 298 15.31 -7.83 1.73
N ARG A 299 15.90 -8.51 2.72
CA ARG A 299 16.05 -9.97 2.80
C ARG A 299 14.76 -10.67 3.24
N ALA A 300 13.78 -9.93 3.73
CA ALA A 300 12.46 -10.42 4.08
C ALA A 300 11.56 -10.66 2.84
N ALA A 301 12.08 -10.42 1.63
CA ALA A 301 11.39 -10.63 0.37
C ALA A 301 12.22 -11.40 -0.65
N TRP A 302 11.53 -12.15 -1.51
CA TRP A 302 12.12 -13.04 -2.51
C TRP A 302 11.35 -12.94 -3.84
N LYS A 303 12.09 -12.81 -4.94
CA LYS A 303 11.50 -12.74 -6.28
C LYS A 303 11.42 -14.11 -6.94
N ILE A 304 10.31 -14.38 -7.60
CA ILE A 304 10.16 -15.52 -8.52
C ILE A 304 10.13 -14.96 -9.94
N THR A 305 11.10 -15.34 -10.78
CA THR A 305 11.23 -14.84 -12.15
C THR A 305 10.75 -15.87 -13.17
N GLY A 306 10.35 -15.42 -14.37
CA GLY A 306 9.90 -16.33 -15.43
C GLY A 306 8.48 -16.86 -15.22
N VAL A 307 7.66 -16.16 -14.44
CA VAL A 307 6.29 -16.55 -14.11
C VAL A 307 5.35 -16.47 -15.31
N ALA A 308 5.53 -15.44 -16.15
CA ALA A 308 4.70 -15.21 -17.35
C ALA A 308 5.36 -15.66 -18.67
N ALA A 309 6.45 -16.43 -18.60
CA ALA A 309 7.17 -16.92 -19.79
C ALA A 309 6.42 -18.05 -20.53
#